data_AF-A0A969V2Y6-F1
#
_entry.id   AF-A0A969V2Y6-F1
#
_cell.length_a   1.000
_cell.length_b   1.000
_cell.length_c   1.000
_cell.angle_alpha   90.00
_cell.angle_beta   90.00
_cell.angle_gamma   90.00
#
_symmetry.space_group_name_H-M   'P 1'
#
loop_
_entity.id
_entity.type
_entity.pdbx_description
1 polymer ?
#
loop_
_entity_poly.entity_id
_entity_poly.type
_entity_poly.pdbx_seq_one_letter_code
_entity_poly.pdbx_strand_id
1 'polypeptide(L)' 'MRTTVTIEDDLYEKALAVADPGMDRADLFREAMRTFVRVQAAKRLVALGGAAPEMKDVPRQRTVRTT' A
#
# COMPACT_ATOMS: atom_id res chain seq x y z
N MET A 1 0.48 22.60 -5.61
CA MET A 1 1.89 22.85 -5.25
C MET A 1 2.76 22.41 -6.42
N ARG A 2 3.71 23.23 -6.87
CA ARG A 2 4.66 22.86 -7.93
C ARG A 2 6.00 22.53 -7.27
N THR A 3 6.55 21.37 -7.58
CA THR A 3 7.77 20.87 -6.95
C THR A 3 8.62 20.22 -8.03
N THR A 4 9.92 20.51 -8.02
CA THR A 4 10.91 19.88 -8.89
C THR A 4 11.67 18.85 -8.07
N VAL A 5 11.83 17.64 -8.59
CA VAL A 5 12.48 16.52 -7.91
C VAL A 5 13.47 15.90 -8.88
N THR A 6 14.67 15.54 -8.39
CA THR A 6 15.67 14.82 -9.18
C THR A 6 15.53 13.33 -8.91
N ILE A 7 15.47 12.52 -9.99
CA ILE A 7 15.35 11.07 -9.95
C ILE A 7 16.35 10.48 -10.94
N GLU A 8 16.90 9.32 -10.59
CA GLU A 8 17.74 8.52 -11.47
C GLU A 8 16.92 7.99 -12.66
N ASP A 9 17.48 8.12 -13.86
CA ASP A 9 16.79 7.75 -15.10
C ASP A 9 16.42 6.26 -15.13
N ASP A 10 17.26 5.39 -14.56
CA ASP A 10 17.02 3.95 -14.52
C ASP A 10 15.78 3.59 -13.68
N LEU A 11 15.53 4.34 -12.59
CA LEU A 11 14.36 4.18 -11.74
C LEU A 11 13.12 4.68 -12.46
N TYR A 12 13.23 5.79 -13.19
CA TYR A 12 12.14 6.34 -13.97
C TYR A 12 11.72 5.41 -15.11
N GLU A 13 12.68 4.81 -15.82
CA GLU A 13 12.41 3.82 -16.87
C GLU A 13 11.73 2.56 -16.32
N LYS A 14 12.21 2.04 -15.18
CA LYS A 14 11.56 0.90 -14.51
C LYS A 14 10.12 1.21 -14.13
N ALA A 15 9.87 2.42 -13.63
CA ALA A 15 8.53 2.87 -13.28
C ALA A 15 7.62 2.99 -14.51
N LEU A 16 8.14 3.49 -15.64
CA LEU A 16 7.40 3.56 -16.91
C LEU A 16 7.09 2.17 -17.49
N ALA A 17 8.00 1.21 -17.36
CA ALA A 17 7.79 -0.14 -17.88
C ALA A 17 6.62 -0.89 -17.22
N VAL A 18 6.26 -0.49 -15.99
CA VAL A 18 5.14 -1.08 -15.22
C VAL A 18 3.92 -0.16 -15.12
N ALA A 19 4.03 1.07 -15.60
CA ALA A 19 2.95 2.06 -15.54
C ALA A 19 1.84 1.71 -16.53
N ASP A 20 0.62 2.13 -16.21
CA ASP A 20 -0.51 1.96 -17.10
C ASP A 20 -0.32 2.78 -18.39
N PRO A 21 -0.81 2.26 -19.54
CA PRO A 21 -0.74 2.99 -20.80
C PRO A 21 -1.39 4.38 -20.69
N GLY A 22 -0.64 5.43 -21.03
CA GLY A 22 -1.13 6.80 -21.03
C GLY A 22 -1.01 7.54 -19.68
N MET A 23 -0.36 6.94 -18.68
CA MET A 23 -0.07 7.63 -17.42
C MET A 23 0.92 8.79 -17.66
N ASP A 24 0.55 10.00 -17.20
CA ASP A 24 1.43 11.16 -17.27
C ASP A 24 2.50 11.12 -16.17
N ARG A 25 3.54 11.98 -16.28
CA ARG A 25 4.62 12.03 -15.29
C ARG A 25 4.09 12.36 -13.89
N ALA A 26 3.23 13.35 -13.76
CA ALA A 26 2.67 13.79 -12.50
C ALA A 26 1.76 12.75 -11.84
N ASP A 27 1.06 11.93 -12.63
CA ASP A 27 0.24 10.82 -12.16
C ASP A 27 1.09 9.67 -11.64
N LEU A 28 2.20 9.35 -12.33
CA LEU A 28 3.20 8.39 -11.83
C LEU A 28 3.74 8.83 -10.46
N PHE A 29 4.08 10.12 -10.31
CA PHE A 29 4.52 10.68 -9.03
C PHE A 29 3.45 10.64 -7.94
N ARG A 30 2.20 10.96 -8.27
CA ARG A 30 1.08 10.87 -7.32
C ARG A 30 0.87 9.45 -6.83
N GLU A 31 0.92 8.47 -7.74
CA GLU A 31 0.70 7.07 -7.40
C GLU A 31 1.88 6.51 -6.59
N ALA A 32 3.11 6.90 -6.92
CA ALA A 32 4.30 6.56 -6.11
C ALA A 32 4.16 7.09 -4.67
N MET A 33 3.73 8.35 -4.49
CA MET A 33 3.52 8.94 -3.16
C MET A 33 2.39 8.25 -2.40
N ARG A 34 1.27 7.94 -3.07
CA ARG A 34 0.15 7.20 -2.48
C ARG A 34 0.59 5.82 -2.00
N THR A 35 1.35 5.11 -2.84
CA THR A 35 1.91 3.79 -2.53
C THR A 35 2.88 3.86 -1.36
N PHE A 36 3.77 4.86 -1.33
CA PHE A 36 4.69 5.06 -0.22
C PHE A 36 3.95 5.25 1.11
N VAL A 37 2.93 6.11 1.15
CA VAL A 37 2.11 6.31 2.36
C VAL A 37 1.46 5.00 2.79
N ARG A 38 0.89 4.24 1.85
CA ARG A 38 0.27 2.93 2.14
C ARG A 38 1.28 1.95 2.73
N VAL A 39 2.47 1.83 2.16
CA VAL A 39 3.53 0.93 2.63
C VAL A 39 4.02 1.35 4.02
N GLN A 40 4.23 2.64 4.27
CA GLN A 40 4.66 3.13 5.59
C GLN A 40 3.58 2.93 6.65
N ALA A 41 2.32 3.19 6.31
CA ALA A 41 1.18 2.90 7.18
C ALA A 41 1.12 1.40 7.50
N ALA A 42 1.26 0.53 6.51
CA ALA A 42 1.30 -0.91 6.71
C ALA A 42 2.49 -1.33 7.60
N LYS A 43 3.69 -0.80 7.38
CA LYS A 43 4.86 -1.06 8.26
C LYS A 43 4.60 -0.64 9.70
N ARG A 44 4.00 0.54 9.91
CA ARG A 44 3.60 1.00 11.25
C ARG A 44 2.54 0.09 11.86
N LEU A 45 1.54 -0.33 11.10
CA LEU A 45 0.53 -1.28 11.54
C LEU A 45 1.14 -2.65 11.88
N VAL A 46 2.10 -3.15 11.11
CA VAL A 46 2.84 -4.38 11.41
C VAL A 46 3.66 -4.23 12.68
N ALA A 47 4.34 -3.09 12.87
CA ALA A 47 5.06 -2.80 14.10
C ALA A 47 4.13 -2.72 15.33
N LEU A 48 2.88 -2.27 15.14
CA LEU A 48 1.82 -2.30 16.14
C LEU A 48 1.13 -3.68 16.24
N GLY A 49 1.32 -4.56 15.26
CA GLY A 49 0.44 -5.67 14.91
C GLY A 49 1.09 -7.04 15.00
N GLY A 50 2.15 -7.16 15.81
CA GLY A 50 2.52 -8.38 16.54
C GLY A 50 1.98 -8.36 17.99
N ALA A 51 0.94 -7.58 18.28
CA ALA A 51 0.56 -7.20 19.64
C ALA A 51 -0.31 -8.20 20.41
N ALA A 52 -0.69 -9.35 19.85
CA ALA A 52 -1.36 -10.39 20.63
C ALA A 52 -1.20 -11.79 20.01
N PRO A 53 0.01 -12.38 20.01
CA PRO A 53 0.21 -13.79 19.65
C PRO A 53 -0.61 -14.76 20.51
N GLU A 54 -1.02 -14.33 21.71
CA GLU A 54 -1.91 -15.08 22.62
C GLU A 54 -3.39 -14.63 22.53
N MET A 55 -3.78 -13.87 21.51
CA MET A 55 -5.18 -13.50 21.34
C MET A 55 -6.04 -14.76 21.21
N LYS A 56 -7.01 -14.92 22.11
CA LYS A 56 -7.95 -16.05 22.05
C LYS A 56 -8.76 -15.98 20.76
N ASP A 57 -8.96 -17.13 20.13
CA ASP A 57 -9.79 -17.26 18.93
C ASP A 57 -11.19 -16.67 19.16
N VAL A 58 -11.62 -15.79 18.26
CA VAL A 58 -12.96 -15.20 18.32
C VAL A 58 -13.98 -16.26 17.87
N PRO A 59 -14.99 -16.61 18.71
CA PRO A 59 -15.97 -17.63 18.35
C PRO A 59 -16.74 -17.22 17.09
N ARG A 60 -16.75 -18.08 16.07
CA ARG A 60 -17.59 -17.86 14.89
C ARG A 60 -19.05 -18.11 15.27
N GLN A 61 -19.87 -17.06 15.25
CA GLN A 61 -21.32 -17.21 15.30
C GLN A 61 -21.79 -17.86 13.99
N ARG A 62 -21.83 -19.19 13.96
CA ARG A 62 -22.69 -19.91 13.02
C ARG A 62 -24.10 -19.86 13.61
N THR A 63 -24.97 -19.05 13.02
CA THR A 63 -26.41 -19.21 13.21
C THR A 63 -26.76 -20.64 12.83
N VAL A 64 -27.04 -21.47 13.82
CA VAL A 64 -27.59 -22.80 13.61
C VAL A 64 -28.92 -22.57 12.90
N ARG A 65 -28.99 -22.96 11.62
CA ARG A 65 -30.24 -22.95 10.87
C ARG A 65 -31.06 -24.13 11.41
N THR A 66 -31.79 -23.90 12.49
CA THR A 66 -32.76 -24.88 13.01
C THR A 66 -33.81 -25.10 11.92
N THR A 67 -33.91 -26.36 11.49
CA THR A 67 -34.92 -26.85 10.54
C THR A 67 -36.23 -27.08 11.26
#